data_AF-A0A6B3EY78-F1
#
_entry.id   AF-A0A6B3EY78-F1
#
_cell.length_a   1.000
_cell.length_b   1.000
_cell.length_c   1.000
_cell.angle_alpha   90.00
_cell.angle_beta   90.00
_cell.angle_gamma   90.00
#
_symmetry.space_group_name_H-M   'P 1'
#
loop_
_entity.id
_entity.type
_entity.pdbx_description
1 polymer ?
#
loop_
_entity_poly.entity_id
_entity_poly.type
_entity_poly.pdbx_seq_one_letter_code
_entity_poly.pdbx_strand_id
1 'polypeptide(L)'
;MQHFGHIAPAERARLFHREPRAFAADSPPEFLATALGATLYTPATRPRLAEDVRKQAARGTVSMVLCLEDSISDEDVPAAERNLVHQLGVLAAGPADALPLLFVRVRTPEQLSDLARRLGPSIRVLSGFVLPKFTEKCGL
;
A
#
# COMPACT_ATOMS: atom_id res chain seq x y z
N MET A 1 -10.55 14.20 0.27
CA MET A 1 -9.46 13.25 0.50
C MET A 1 -9.11 13.35 1.97
N GLN A 2 -9.31 12.30 2.78
CA GLN A 2 -9.13 12.36 4.23
C GLN A 2 -7.66 12.16 4.58
N HIS A 3 -6.83 13.07 4.08
CA HIS A 3 -5.55 13.31 4.69
C HIS A 3 -5.79 13.88 6.10
N PHE A 4 -4.83 13.71 7.00
CA PHE A 4 -4.90 14.22 8.38
C PHE A 4 -5.98 13.56 9.26
N GLY A 5 -6.36 12.31 8.98
CA GLY A 5 -7.28 11.55 9.84
C GLY A 5 -6.79 11.37 11.30
N HIS A 6 -5.48 11.51 11.53
CA HIS A 6 -4.87 11.49 12.87
C HIS A 6 -5.06 12.79 13.67
N ILE A 7 -5.52 13.89 13.05
CA ILE A 7 -5.79 15.15 13.73
C ILE A 7 -7.18 15.10 14.37
N ALA A 8 -7.26 15.50 15.64
CA ALA A 8 -8.50 15.55 16.40
C ALA A 8 -9.56 16.46 15.72
N PRO A 9 -10.86 16.13 15.80
CA PRO A 9 -11.91 16.88 15.09
C PRO A 9 -11.91 18.39 15.35
N ALA A 10 -11.70 18.81 16.61
CA ALA A 10 -11.66 20.24 16.97
C ALA A 10 -10.52 20.99 16.26
N GLU A 11 -9.35 20.38 16.16
CA GLU A 11 -8.21 20.97 15.45
C GLU A 11 -8.43 20.98 13.94
N ARG A 12 -9.08 19.94 13.36
CA ARG A 12 -9.41 19.97 11.92
C ARG A 12 -10.38 21.11 11.59
N ALA A 13 -11.43 21.30 12.39
CA ALA A 13 -12.40 22.37 12.19
C ALA A 13 -11.74 23.76 12.26
N ARG A 14 -10.69 23.91 13.09
CA ARG A 14 -9.89 25.13 13.20
C ARG A 14 -8.95 25.34 12.00
N LEU A 15 -8.32 24.27 11.52
CA LEU A 15 -7.27 24.34 10.48
C LEU A 15 -7.82 24.44 9.06
N PHE A 16 -8.99 23.85 8.78
CA PHE A 16 -9.50 23.72 7.41
C PHE A 16 -10.77 24.54 7.18
N HIS A 17 -10.77 25.40 6.17
CA HIS A 17 -12.00 26.05 5.69
C HIS A 17 -13.04 25.02 5.18
N ARG A 18 -12.57 23.90 4.62
CA ARG A 18 -13.39 22.73 4.28
C ARG A 18 -12.68 21.47 4.71
N GLU A 19 -13.33 20.66 5.54
CA GLU A 19 -12.71 19.47 6.10
C GLU A 19 -12.35 18.39 5.05
N PRO A 20 -11.25 17.66 5.27
CA PRO A 20 -10.90 16.47 4.49
C PRO A 20 -12.02 15.41 4.48
N ARG A 21 -12.45 14.97 3.29
CA ARG A 21 -13.47 13.92 3.11
C ARG A 21 -12.88 12.54 2.89
N ALA A 22 -13.45 11.51 3.53
CA ALA A 22 -13.08 10.10 3.38
C ALA A 22 -13.14 9.64 1.91
N PHE A 23 -12.31 8.65 1.60
CA PHE A 23 -12.31 7.91 0.34
C PHE A 23 -11.71 6.52 0.57
N ALA A 24 -11.93 5.61 -0.36
CA ALA A 24 -11.55 4.21 -0.22
C ALA A 24 -11.03 3.64 -1.54
N ALA A 25 -10.54 2.40 -1.52
CA ALA A 25 -9.94 1.74 -2.69
C ALA A 25 -10.92 1.57 -3.87
N ASP A 26 -12.22 1.61 -3.61
CA ASP A 26 -13.31 1.53 -4.60
C ASP A 26 -13.80 2.90 -5.10
N SER A 27 -13.16 3.99 -4.67
CA SER A 27 -13.44 5.33 -5.19
C SER A 27 -13.06 5.45 -6.67
N PRO A 28 -13.68 6.37 -7.44
CA PRO A 28 -13.42 6.48 -8.87
C PRO A 28 -11.93 6.68 -9.20
N PRO A 29 -11.39 6.03 -10.24
CA PRO A 29 -9.96 6.10 -10.57
C PRO A 29 -9.43 7.52 -10.77
N GLU A 30 -10.20 8.40 -11.40
CA GLU A 30 -9.88 9.81 -11.61
C GLU A 30 -9.73 10.57 -10.29
N PHE A 31 -10.47 10.17 -9.25
CA PHE A 31 -10.33 10.71 -7.92
C PHE A 31 -9.09 10.12 -7.23
N LEU A 32 -8.93 8.80 -7.26
CA LEU A 32 -7.76 8.12 -6.66
C LEU A 32 -6.44 8.63 -7.23
N ALA A 33 -6.37 8.94 -8.53
CA ALA A 33 -5.18 9.47 -9.19
C ALA A 33 -4.59 10.72 -8.51
N THR A 34 -5.43 11.52 -7.87
CA THR A 34 -5.00 12.72 -7.13
C THR A 34 -5.08 12.56 -5.61
N ALA A 35 -5.81 11.55 -5.12
CA ALA A 35 -6.09 11.34 -3.71
C ALA A 35 -5.04 10.53 -2.94
N LEU A 36 -4.12 9.84 -3.62
CA LEU A 36 -3.08 9.05 -2.93
C LEU A 36 -2.18 9.91 -2.01
N GLY A 37 -1.99 11.19 -2.34
CA GLY A 37 -1.14 12.10 -1.57
C GLY A 37 0.32 11.63 -1.50
N ALA A 38 0.98 11.89 -0.37
CA ALA A 38 2.38 11.49 -0.14
C ALA A 38 2.49 9.97 0.10
N THR A 39 2.59 9.21 -0.99
CA THR A 39 2.66 7.75 -0.96
C THR A 39 4.01 7.29 -0.41
N LEU A 40 3.99 6.51 0.68
CA LEU A 40 5.22 6.04 1.33
C LEU A 40 5.72 4.74 0.70
N TYR A 41 6.95 4.75 0.19
CA TYR A 41 7.63 3.55 -0.30
C TYR A 41 8.39 2.84 0.81
N THR A 42 8.27 1.52 0.90
CA THR A 42 8.97 0.72 1.91
C THR A 42 9.43 -0.62 1.32
N PRO A 43 10.66 -1.08 1.60
CA PRO A 43 11.13 -2.37 1.09
C PRO A 43 10.35 -3.52 1.70
N ALA A 44 9.97 -4.48 0.87
CA ALA A 44 9.23 -5.67 1.30
C ALA A 44 10.09 -6.64 2.17
N THR A 45 11.38 -6.37 2.38
CA THR A 45 12.26 -7.14 3.27
C THR A 45 12.09 -6.81 4.75
N ARG A 46 11.33 -5.76 5.12
CA ARG A 46 11.17 -5.37 6.53
C ARG A 46 10.54 -6.51 7.35
N PRO A 47 11.20 -6.99 8.42
CA PRO A 47 10.74 -8.17 9.16
C PRO A 47 9.47 -7.92 9.97
N ARG A 48 9.13 -6.65 10.22
CA ARG A 48 7.92 -6.23 10.96
C ARG A 48 7.01 -5.36 10.08
N LEU A 49 6.93 -5.68 8.79
CA LEU A 49 6.24 -4.86 7.80
C LEU A 49 4.77 -4.60 8.15
N ALA A 50 4.03 -5.60 8.67
CA ALA A 50 2.65 -5.44 9.08
C ALA A 50 2.50 -4.43 10.24
N GLU A 51 3.42 -4.46 11.22
CA GLU A 51 3.46 -3.48 12.32
C GLU A 51 3.80 -2.08 11.79
N ASP A 52 4.79 -1.99 10.91
CA ASP A 52 5.20 -0.74 10.29
C ASP A 52 4.05 -0.10 9.49
N VAL A 53 3.30 -0.89 8.71
CA VAL A 53 2.10 -0.41 7.99
C VAL A 53 1.10 0.20 8.95
N ARG A 54 0.71 -0.54 10.01
CA ARG A 54 -0.27 -0.04 11.00
C ARG A 54 0.22 1.23 11.69
N LYS A 55 1.51 1.27 12.05
CA LYS A 55 2.14 2.44 12.67
C LYS A 55 2.11 3.66 11.76
N GLN A 56 2.36 3.51 10.46
CA GLN A 56 2.29 4.63 9.51
C GLN A 56 0.85 5.07 9.25
N ALA A 57 -0.08 4.12 9.16
CA ALA A 57 -1.51 4.43 9.08
C ALA A 57 -1.98 5.29 10.25
N ALA A 58 -1.62 4.90 11.48
CA ALA A 58 -1.93 5.65 12.69
C ALA A 58 -1.30 7.06 12.72
N ARG A 59 -0.21 7.27 11.98
CA ARG A 59 0.44 8.59 11.80
C ARG A 59 -0.14 9.38 10.62
N GLY A 60 -1.17 8.85 9.95
CA GLY A 60 -1.87 9.52 8.87
C GLY A 60 -1.34 9.26 7.48
N THR A 61 -0.47 8.26 7.28
CA THR A 61 -0.14 7.78 5.93
C THR A 61 -1.41 7.23 5.30
N VAL A 62 -1.73 7.72 4.10
CA VAL A 62 -2.97 7.35 3.39
C VAL A 62 -2.72 6.28 2.33
N SER A 63 -1.51 6.20 1.78
CA SER A 63 -1.12 5.17 0.83
C SER A 63 0.32 4.72 1.07
N MET A 64 0.61 3.44 0.82
CA MET A 64 1.94 2.88 0.88
C MET A 64 2.21 1.94 -0.30
N VAL A 65 3.46 1.91 -0.74
CA VAL A 65 3.98 0.95 -1.72
C VAL A 65 4.97 0.03 -1.04
N LEU A 66 4.63 -1.26 -1.02
CA LEU A 66 5.49 -2.36 -0.58
C LEU A 66 6.34 -2.79 -1.78
N CYS A 67 7.62 -2.45 -1.76
CA CYS A 67 8.46 -2.47 -2.94
C CYS A 67 9.32 -3.74 -3.00
N LEU A 68 9.19 -4.47 -4.11
CA LEU A 68 10.02 -5.62 -4.47
C LEU A 68 11.08 -5.25 -5.52
N GLU A 69 11.13 -4.01 -6.01
CA GLU A 69 12.03 -3.56 -7.08
C GLU A 69 13.27 -2.83 -6.52
N ASP A 70 13.40 -1.51 -6.72
CA ASP A 70 14.67 -0.78 -6.52
C ASP A 70 15.09 -0.63 -5.05
N SER A 71 14.20 -0.93 -4.10
CA SER A 71 14.49 -0.81 -2.67
C SER A 71 15.11 -2.07 -2.07
N ILE A 72 15.33 -3.12 -2.86
CA ILE A 72 15.90 -4.40 -2.43
C ILE A 72 16.89 -4.91 -3.48
N SER A 73 17.90 -5.69 -3.07
CA SER A 73 18.84 -6.32 -4.01
C SER A 73 18.19 -7.50 -4.74
N ASP A 74 18.78 -7.93 -5.86
CA ASP A 74 18.26 -9.05 -6.66
C ASP A 74 18.26 -10.37 -5.88
N GLU A 75 19.27 -10.59 -5.04
CA GLU A 75 19.40 -11.76 -4.16
C GLU A 75 18.34 -11.80 -3.06
N ASP A 76 17.83 -10.63 -2.64
CA ASP A 76 16.82 -10.52 -1.60
C ASP A 76 15.40 -10.76 -2.12
N VAL A 77 15.16 -10.71 -3.44
CA VAL A 77 13.81 -10.78 -4.03
C VAL A 77 13.03 -12.01 -3.54
N PRO A 78 13.58 -13.25 -3.59
CA PRO A 78 12.83 -14.41 -3.13
C PRO A 78 12.46 -14.32 -1.64
N ALA A 79 13.34 -13.76 -0.81
CA ALA A 79 13.08 -13.57 0.61
C ALA A 79 12.05 -12.46 0.86
N ALA A 80 12.13 -11.36 0.11
CA ALA A 80 11.20 -10.25 0.17
C ALA A 80 9.79 -10.66 -0.22
N GLU A 81 9.62 -11.48 -1.26
CA GLU A 81 8.29 -12.01 -1.63
C GLU A 81 7.72 -12.93 -0.55
N ARG A 82 8.52 -13.82 0.04
CA ARG A 82 8.07 -14.69 1.14
C ARG A 82 7.63 -13.86 2.34
N ASN A 83 8.43 -12.84 2.70
CA ASN A 83 8.08 -11.92 3.78
C ASN A 83 6.80 -11.14 3.42
N LEU A 84 6.68 -10.61 2.21
CA LEU A 84 5.49 -9.89 1.76
C LEU A 84 4.22 -10.73 1.92
N VAL A 85 4.24 -11.97 1.41
CA VAL A 85 3.10 -12.90 1.53
C VAL A 85 2.75 -13.16 3.00
N HIS A 86 3.75 -13.42 3.84
CA HIS A 86 3.54 -13.62 5.27
C HIS A 86 2.93 -12.38 5.95
N GLN A 87 3.49 -11.20 5.72
CA GLN A 87 3.08 -9.94 6.37
C GLN A 87 1.69 -9.49 5.92
N LEU A 88 1.35 -9.66 4.64
CA LEU A 88 0.00 -9.39 4.15
C LEU A 88 -1.02 -10.38 4.74
N GLY A 89 -0.63 -11.64 4.96
CA GLY A 89 -1.44 -12.60 5.72
C GLY A 89 -1.71 -12.16 7.17
N VAL A 90 -0.68 -11.63 7.84
CA VAL A 90 -0.81 -11.06 9.21
C VAL A 90 -1.72 -9.83 9.23
N LEU A 91 -1.67 -8.98 8.20
CA LEU A 91 -2.59 -7.85 8.07
C LEU A 91 -4.03 -8.35 7.84
N ALA A 92 -4.21 -9.32 6.96
CA ALA A 92 -5.52 -9.88 6.60
C ALA A 92 -6.22 -10.59 7.77
N ALA A 93 -5.45 -11.23 8.66
CA ALA A 93 -5.96 -11.92 9.85
C ALA A 93 -6.18 -10.97 11.06
N GLY A 94 -5.62 -9.76 11.00
CA GLY A 94 -5.80 -8.76 12.05
C GLY A 94 -7.16 -8.05 11.96
N PRO A 95 -7.43 -7.16 12.93
CA PRO A 95 -8.59 -6.29 12.85
C PRO A 95 -8.56 -5.47 11.57
N ALA A 96 -9.75 -5.19 11.02
CA ALA A 96 -9.95 -4.35 9.85
C ALA A 96 -9.72 -2.85 10.14
N ASP A 97 -8.74 -2.54 11.00
CA ASP A 97 -8.29 -1.19 11.29
C ASP A 97 -8.05 -0.43 9.97
N ALA A 98 -8.08 0.90 10.04
CA ALA A 98 -7.84 1.76 8.89
C ALA A 98 -6.41 1.58 8.36
N LEU A 99 -6.19 0.54 7.57
CA LEU A 99 -4.99 0.35 6.76
C LEU A 99 -4.94 1.47 5.71
N PRO A 100 -3.74 1.93 5.33
CA PRO A 100 -3.62 2.81 4.18
C PRO A 100 -3.99 2.03 2.91
N LEU A 101 -4.19 2.73 1.80
CA LEU A 101 -4.21 2.07 0.51
C LEU A 101 -2.86 1.39 0.26
N LEU A 102 -2.87 0.07 0.10
CA LEU A 102 -1.66 -0.73 -0.02
C LEU A 102 -1.44 -1.15 -1.45
N PHE A 103 -0.27 -0.83 -1.97
CA PHE A 103 0.16 -1.25 -3.29
C PHE A 103 1.41 -2.10 -3.18
N VAL A 104 1.61 -3.02 -4.13
CA VAL A 104 2.88 -3.75 -4.29
C VAL A 104 3.55 -3.29 -5.58
N ARG A 105 4.79 -2.84 -5.50
CA ARG A 105 5.59 -2.58 -6.70
C ARG A 105 6.37 -3.84 -7.05
N VAL A 106 6.02 -4.45 -8.17
CA VAL A 106 6.67 -5.65 -8.69
C VAL A 106 7.84 -5.29 -9.61
N ARG A 107 8.70 -6.27 -9.90
CA ARG A 107 9.80 -6.21 -10.88
C ARG A 107 9.42 -6.74 -12.25
N THR A 108 8.52 -7.73 -12.31
CA THR A 108 8.09 -8.32 -13.58
C THR A 108 6.58 -8.58 -13.59
N PRO A 109 5.94 -8.64 -14.76
CA PRO A 109 4.51 -8.94 -14.87
C PRO A 109 4.14 -10.30 -14.27
N GLU A 110 5.01 -11.30 -14.37
CA GLU A 110 4.76 -12.67 -13.88
C GLU A 110 4.55 -12.70 -12.36
N GLN A 111 5.17 -11.77 -11.63
CA GLN A 111 5.00 -11.65 -10.19
C GLN A 111 3.55 -11.29 -9.81
N LEU A 112 2.76 -10.64 -10.66
CA LEU A 112 1.36 -10.34 -10.34
C LEU A 112 0.57 -11.63 -10.11
N SER A 113 0.64 -12.53 -11.09
CA SER A 113 -0.09 -13.80 -11.05
C SER A 113 0.45 -14.72 -9.96
N ASP A 114 1.77 -14.78 -9.77
CA ASP A 114 2.39 -15.59 -8.72
C ASP A 114 2.01 -15.09 -7.31
N LEU A 115 2.13 -13.78 -7.06
CA LEU A 115 1.77 -13.19 -5.77
C LEU A 115 0.27 -13.32 -5.50
N ALA A 116 -0.59 -13.09 -6.50
CA ALA A 116 -2.03 -13.24 -6.33
C ALA A 116 -2.40 -14.67 -5.88
N ARG A 117 -1.80 -15.68 -6.53
CA ARG A 117 -1.97 -17.09 -6.16
C ARG A 117 -1.48 -17.39 -4.74
N ARG A 118 -0.28 -16.90 -4.36
CA ARG A 118 0.32 -17.15 -3.04
C ARG A 118 -0.40 -16.42 -1.91
N LEU A 119 -0.92 -15.22 -2.17
CA LEU A 119 -1.69 -14.42 -1.20
C LEU A 119 -3.08 -15.01 -0.96
N GLY A 120 -3.68 -15.62 -1.99
CA GLY A 120 -5.03 -16.17 -1.90
C GLY A 120 -6.01 -15.13 -1.35
N PRO A 121 -6.84 -15.47 -0.34
CA PRO A 121 -7.80 -14.51 0.24
C PRO A 121 -7.18 -13.25 0.84
N SER A 122 -5.89 -13.28 1.21
CA SER A 122 -5.20 -12.13 1.80
C SER A 122 -4.95 -11.00 0.79
N ILE A 123 -5.11 -11.27 -0.51
CA ILE A 123 -4.99 -10.26 -1.57
C ILE A 123 -5.96 -9.08 -1.38
N ARG A 124 -7.09 -9.30 -0.67
CA ARG A 124 -8.08 -8.27 -0.35
C ARG A 124 -7.52 -7.07 0.43
N VAL A 125 -6.35 -7.23 1.05
CA VAL A 125 -5.64 -6.16 1.76
C VAL A 125 -4.98 -5.17 0.78
N LEU A 126 -4.72 -5.58 -0.46
CA LEU A 126 -4.12 -4.74 -1.47
C LEU A 126 -5.19 -3.89 -2.18
N SER A 127 -4.84 -2.63 -2.40
CA SER A 127 -5.57 -1.67 -3.24
C SER A 127 -5.08 -1.68 -4.69
N GLY A 128 -3.94 -2.31 -4.99
CA GLY A 128 -3.46 -2.51 -6.36
C GLY A 128 -1.98 -2.87 -6.47
N PHE A 129 -1.47 -2.79 -7.70
CA PHE A 129 -0.05 -3.02 -8.03
C PHE A 129 0.53 -1.78 -8.72
N VAL A 130 1.83 -1.55 -8.50
CA VAL A 130 2.63 -0.58 -9.27
C VAL A 130 3.48 -1.36 -10.25
N LEU A 131 3.34 -1.05 -11.54
CA LEU A 131 4.11 -1.70 -12.60
C LEU A 131 5.48 -1.03 -12.74
N PRO A 132 6.56 -1.81 -12.91
CA PRO A 132 7.90 -1.31 -13.12
C PRO A 132 8.02 -0.76 -14.55
N LYS A 133 8.85 0.28 -14.71
CA LYS A 133 9.39 0.83 -15.97
C LYS A 133 8.58 0.45 -17.22
N PHE A 134 7.32 0.89 -17.24
CA PHE A 134 6.35 0.52 -18.27
C PHE A 134 6.82 1.06 -19.63
N THR A 135 6.99 0.15 -20.60
CA THR A 135 7.25 0.50 -22.00
C THR A 135 6.29 -0.28 -22.88
N GLU A 136 6.12 0.13 -24.14
CA GLU A 136 5.37 -0.60 -25.16
C GLU A 136 5.77 -2.10 -25.22
N LYS A 137 7.07 -2.41 -25.09
CA LYS A 137 7.59 -3.78 -25.17
C LYS A 137 7.37 -4.64 -23.92
N CYS A 138 7.24 -4.01 -22.75
CA CYS A 138 7.07 -4.69 -21.47
C CYS A 138 5.63 -4.53 -20.92
N GLY A 139 4.76 -3.91 -21.70
CA GLY A 139 3.42 -3.47 -21.28
C GLY A 139 2.36 -4.52 -21.58
N LEU A 140 2.34 -5.57 -20.75
CA LEU A 140 1.38 -6.70 -20.75
C LEU A 140 1.38 -7.56 -22.01
#